data_AF-A0A2H0VK53-F1
#
_entry.id   AF-A0A2H0VK53-F1
#
_cell.length_a   1.000
_cell.length_b   1.000
_cell.length_c   1.000
_cell.angle_alpha   90.00
_cell.angle_beta   90.00
_cell.angle_gamma   90.00
#
_symmetry.space_group_name_H-M   'P 1'
#
loop_
_entity.id
_entity.type
_entity.pdbx_description
1 polymer ?
#
loop_
_entity_poly.entity_id
_entity_poly.type
_entity_poly.pdbx_seq_one_letter_code
_entity_poly.pdbx_strand_id
1 'polypeptide(L)'
;MKINHILPVFIFALLLSGCGPKKNSVTPATNKNQPLITKLLVNELALSERPFTVLVPHATNRLFTFVTIGAEKAQSASVDLEYQSGDLLKGARASIDTPIANTFIKAIILGSCSTGGKCTFDTDLKSGT
;
A
#
# COMPACT_ATOMS: atom_id res chain seq x y z
N MET A 1 -27.66 37.22 46.71
CA MET A 1 -27.37 36.12 45.77
C MET A 1 -25.88 36.06 45.53
N LYS A 2 -25.25 34.90 45.77
CA LYS A 2 -23.79 34.69 45.70
C LYS A 2 -23.35 34.54 44.24
N ILE A 3 -22.54 35.48 43.75
CA ILE A 3 -21.97 35.50 42.39
C ILE A 3 -20.65 34.72 42.41
N ASN A 4 -20.72 33.39 42.55
CA ASN A 4 -19.52 32.53 42.63
C ASN A 4 -19.25 31.72 41.36
N HIS A 5 -20.02 31.93 40.29
CA HIS A 5 -19.90 31.15 39.03
C HIS A 5 -19.55 31.99 37.79
N ILE A 6 -19.37 33.31 37.91
CA ILE A 6 -19.01 34.16 36.76
C ILE A 6 -17.50 34.11 36.44
N LEU A 7 -16.66 33.92 37.48
CA LEU A 7 -15.20 33.84 37.33
C LEU A 7 -14.70 32.62 36.52
N PRO A 8 -15.19 31.38 36.73
CA PRO A 8 -14.72 30.22 35.95
C PRO A 8 -15.16 30.27 34.48
N VAL A 9 -16.32 30.87 34.18
CA VAL A 9 -16.84 30.98 32.81
C VAL A 9 -16.01 31.95 31.97
N PHE A 10 -15.54 33.05 32.57
CA PHE A 10 -14.66 34.00 31.88
C PHE A 10 -13.27 33.42 31.60
N ILE A 11 -12.72 32.62 32.52
CA ILE A 11 -11.42 31.94 32.34
C ILE A 11 -11.52 30.88 31.23
N PHE A 12 -12.63 30.14 31.15
CA PHE A 12 -12.83 29.14 30.10
C PHE A 12 -12.97 29.79 28.70
N ALA A 13 -13.64 30.94 28.61
CA ALA A 13 -13.78 31.67 27.35
C ALA A 13 -12.45 32.27 26.84
N LEU A 14 -11.54 32.65 27.75
CA LEU A 14 -10.21 33.15 27.39
C LEU A 14 -9.26 32.04 26.89
N LEU A 15 -9.44 30.80 27.37
CA LEU A 15 -8.65 29.64 26.93
C LEU A 15 -9.03 29.16 25.51
N LEU A 16 -10.28 29.41 25.07
CA LEU A 16 -10.79 29.00 23.76
C LEU A 16 -10.51 30.00 22.63
N SER A 17 -10.04 31.21 22.94
CA SER A 17 -9.81 32.29 21.95
C SER A 17 -8.37 32.33 21.37
N GLY A 18 -7.51 31.38 21.76
CA GLY A 18 -6.10 31.35 21.35
C GLY A 18 -5.76 30.61 20.04
N CYS A 19 -6.72 30.00 19.35
CA CYS A 19 -6.46 29.26 18.09
C CYS A 19 -6.94 30.02 16.85
N GLY A 20 -6.27 31.12 16.52
CA GLY A 20 -6.34 31.72 15.18
C GLY A 20 -5.48 30.93 14.18
N PRO A 21 -5.88 30.79 12.90
CA PRO A 21 -5.09 30.07 11.92
C PRO A 21 -3.78 30.81 11.64
N LYS A 22 -2.64 30.21 12.03
CA LYS A 22 -1.31 30.60 11.53
C LYS A 22 -1.29 30.38 10.01
N LYS A 23 -1.44 31.44 9.23
CA LYS A 23 -1.16 31.44 7.79
C LYS A 23 0.35 31.45 7.56
N ASN A 24 0.98 30.30 7.75
CA ASN A 24 2.30 30.02 7.17
C ASN A 24 2.10 29.17 5.91
N SER A 25 1.45 29.73 4.89
CA SER A 25 1.63 29.21 3.53
C SER A 25 2.96 29.73 3.01
N VAL A 26 4.02 28.97 3.27
CA VAL A 26 5.15 28.96 2.35
C VAL A 26 4.62 28.30 1.09
N THR A 27 4.06 29.12 0.20
CA THR A 27 3.81 28.69 -1.17
C THR A 27 5.19 28.42 -1.76
N PRO A 28 5.54 27.17 -2.15
CA PRO A 28 6.78 26.95 -2.86
C PRO A 28 6.74 27.83 -4.11
N ALA A 29 7.74 28.69 -4.27
CA ALA A 29 7.87 29.51 -5.46
C ALA A 29 8.02 28.57 -6.66
N THR A 30 6.93 28.29 -7.36
CA THR A 30 6.96 27.54 -8.61
C THR A 30 7.70 28.40 -9.61
N ASN A 31 8.99 28.10 -9.80
CA ASN A 31 9.82 28.75 -10.79
C ASN A 31 9.20 28.50 -12.18
N LYS A 32 8.53 29.52 -12.73
CA LYS A 32 7.83 29.46 -14.03
C LYS A 32 8.76 29.22 -15.23
N ASN A 33 10.08 29.17 -15.02
CA ASN A 33 11.09 28.94 -16.05
C ASN A 33 11.70 27.53 -16.00
N GLN A 34 11.17 26.61 -15.19
CA GLN A 34 11.60 25.24 -15.28
C GLN A 34 11.05 24.64 -16.59
N PRO A 35 11.91 24.19 -17.53
CA PRO A 35 11.43 23.58 -18.75
C PRO A 35 10.47 22.46 -18.36
N LEU A 36 9.31 22.41 -19.01
CA LEU A 36 8.37 21.31 -18.87
C LEU A 36 9.04 20.06 -19.43
N ILE A 37 9.86 19.40 -18.60
CA ILE A 37 10.40 18.10 -18.91
C ILE A 37 9.20 17.18 -18.83
N THR A 38 8.57 16.93 -19.98
CA THR A 38 7.69 15.79 -20.13
C THR A 38 8.51 14.57 -19.74
N LYS A 39 8.33 14.07 -18.50
CA LYS A 39 8.84 12.75 -18.12
C LYS A 39 8.13 11.77 -19.03
N LEU A 40 8.79 11.43 -20.13
CA LEU A 40 8.34 10.35 -20.97
C LEU A 40 8.53 9.10 -20.11
N LEU A 41 7.43 8.56 -19.56
CA LEU A 41 7.43 7.26 -18.88
C LEU A 41 7.65 6.18 -19.95
N VAL A 42 8.87 6.14 -20.50
CA VAL A 42 9.39 4.98 -21.19
C VAL A 42 9.92 4.08 -20.10
N ASN A 43 9.53 2.80 -20.10
CA ASN A 43 10.21 1.80 -19.29
C ASN A 43 11.72 1.91 -19.56
N GLU A 44 12.46 2.41 -18.58
CA GLU A 44 13.88 2.78 -18.72
C GLU A 44 14.75 1.57 -19.08
N LEU A 45 14.30 0.37 -18.71
CA LEU A 45 14.96 -0.89 -19.00
C LEU A 45 14.63 -1.41 -20.40
N ALA A 46 15.66 -1.89 -21.11
CA ALA A 46 15.50 -2.69 -22.31
C ALA A 46 14.64 -3.93 -22.01
N LEU A 47 13.87 -4.42 -22.98
CA LEU A 47 12.96 -5.56 -22.77
C LEU A 47 13.65 -6.78 -22.15
N SER A 48 14.89 -7.07 -22.56
CA SER A 48 15.72 -8.16 -22.04
C SER A 48 16.15 -7.98 -20.58
N GLU A 49 16.09 -6.76 -20.07
CA GLU A 49 16.51 -6.41 -18.70
C GLU A 49 15.33 -6.21 -17.77
N ARG A 50 14.09 -6.31 -18.28
CA ARG A 50 12.89 -6.13 -17.46
C ARG A 50 12.66 -7.36 -16.59
N PRO A 51 12.33 -7.16 -15.30
CA PRO A 51 11.86 -8.25 -14.47
C PRO A 51 10.61 -8.87 -15.09
N PHE A 52 10.48 -10.19 -14.99
CA PHE A 52 9.26 -10.89 -15.38
C PHE A 52 8.76 -11.73 -14.22
N THR A 53 7.44 -11.76 -14.04
CA THR A 53 6.77 -12.51 -12.98
C THR A 53 5.85 -13.55 -13.60
N VAL A 54 5.89 -14.77 -13.06
CA VAL A 54 4.96 -15.84 -13.39
C VAL A 54 4.15 -16.18 -12.15
N LEU A 55 2.83 -16.27 -12.32
CA LEU A 55 1.91 -16.82 -11.32
C LEU A 55 1.77 -18.32 -11.55
N VAL A 56 2.14 -19.12 -10.55
CA VAL A 56 2.07 -20.57 -10.57
C VAL A 56 0.92 -21.03 -9.67
N PRO A 57 -0.20 -21.52 -10.23
CA PRO A 57 -1.26 -22.13 -9.44
C PRO A 57 -0.85 -23.51 -8.97
N HIS A 58 -1.21 -23.84 -7.73
CA HIS A 58 -0.99 -25.18 -7.16
C HIS A 58 -2.22 -26.06 -7.37
N ALA A 59 -2.00 -27.37 -7.58
CA ALA A 59 -3.08 -28.34 -7.79
C ALA A 59 -4.11 -28.41 -6.66
N THR A 60 -3.73 -27.96 -5.45
CA THR A 60 -4.62 -27.92 -4.28
C THR A 60 -5.57 -26.72 -4.27
N ASN A 61 -5.36 -25.73 -5.14
CA ASN A 61 -6.09 -24.45 -5.15
C ASN A 61 -6.02 -23.67 -3.82
N ARG A 62 -5.01 -23.93 -2.98
CA ARG A 62 -4.87 -23.30 -1.65
C ARG A 62 -3.91 -22.12 -1.62
N LEU A 63 -3.03 -22.03 -2.61
CA LEU A 63 -2.03 -20.97 -2.69
C LEU A 63 -1.61 -20.73 -4.14
N PHE A 64 -1.20 -19.50 -4.40
CA PHE A 64 -0.47 -19.13 -5.61
C PHE A 64 0.98 -18.85 -5.25
N THR A 65 1.89 -19.26 -6.13
CA THR A 65 3.31 -18.90 -6.03
C THR A 65 3.67 -17.94 -7.14
N PHE A 66 4.12 -16.76 -6.77
CA PHE A 66 4.69 -15.78 -7.68
C PHE A 66 6.19 -16.01 -7.75
N VAL A 67 6.70 -16.17 -8.97
CA VAL A 67 8.13 -16.29 -9.24
C VAL A 67 8.53 -15.13 -10.13
N THR A 68 9.39 -14.25 -9.62
CA THR A 68 9.94 -13.11 -10.36
C THR A 68 11.43 -13.33 -10.60
N ILE A 69 11.86 -13.15 -11.85
CA ILE A 69 13.28 -13.16 -12.24
C ILE A 69 13.70 -11.74 -12.62
N GLY A 70 14.91 -11.34 -12.26
CA GLY A 70 15.41 -9.97 -12.47
C GLY A 70 14.88 -8.97 -11.44
N ALA A 71 14.35 -9.44 -10.30
CA ALA A 71 13.71 -8.58 -9.31
C ALA A 71 14.68 -7.59 -8.62
N GLU A 72 15.98 -7.89 -8.63
CA GLU A 72 17.05 -7.06 -8.06
C GLU A 72 17.24 -5.73 -8.79
N LYS A 73 16.68 -5.59 -10.00
CA LYS A 73 16.69 -4.34 -10.76
C LYS A 73 15.73 -3.29 -10.21
N ALA A 74 14.80 -3.69 -9.33
CA ALA A 74 13.85 -2.78 -8.69
C ALA A 74 14.40 -2.23 -7.37
N GLN A 75 14.10 -0.97 -7.07
CA GLN A 75 14.42 -0.37 -5.75
C GLN A 75 13.47 -0.87 -4.66
N SER A 76 12.22 -1.15 -5.03
CA SER A 76 11.19 -1.72 -4.18
C SER A 76 10.24 -2.55 -5.05
N ALA A 77 9.58 -3.52 -4.43
CA ALA A 77 8.59 -4.32 -5.13
C ALA A 77 7.50 -4.80 -4.16
N SER A 78 6.30 -4.99 -4.69
CA SER A 78 5.14 -5.51 -3.98
C SER A 78 4.33 -6.39 -4.92
N VAL A 79 3.69 -7.41 -4.35
CA VAL A 79 2.74 -8.26 -5.05
C VAL A 79 1.37 -8.02 -4.44
N ASP A 80 0.44 -7.61 -5.30
CA ASP A 80 -0.97 -7.49 -4.99
C ASP A 80 -1.70 -8.58 -5.77
N LEU A 81 -2.47 -9.39 -5.07
CA LEU A 81 -3.33 -10.40 -5.64
C LEU A 81 -4.77 -10.03 -5.31
N GLU A 82 -5.63 -10.02 -6.32
CA GLU A 82 -7.08 -9.92 -6.17
C GLU A 82 -7.75 -11.15 -6.81
N TYR A 83 -8.71 -11.76 -6.13
CA TYR A 83 -9.38 -12.96 -6.61
C TYR A 83 -10.82 -13.09 -6.11
N GLN A 84 -11.63 -13.79 -6.91
CA GLN A 84 -13.02 -14.09 -6.62
C GLN A 84 -13.14 -15.48 -5.98
N SER A 85 -13.79 -15.54 -4.81
CA SER A 85 -14.17 -16.77 -4.11
C SER A 85 -15.67 -16.75 -3.81
N GLY A 86 -16.43 -17.61 -4.50
CA GLY A 86 -17.88 -17.53 -4.47
C GLY A 86 -18.36 -16.21 -5.06
N ASP A 87 -19.08 -15.43 -4.26
CA ASP A 87 -19.57 -14.09 -4.59
C ASP A 87 -18.74 -12.97 -3.93
N LEU A 88 -17.63 -13.32 -3.26
CA LEU A 88 -16.75 -12.37 -2.59
C LEU A 88 -15.48 -12.07 -3.39
N LEU A 89 -15.19 -10.78 -3.58
CA LEU A 89 -13.89 -10.29 -4.02
C LEU A 89 -12.95 -10.22 -2.82
N LYS A 90 -11.81 -10.90 -2.92
CA LYS A 90 -10.80 -11.00 -1.86
C LYS A 90 -9.44 -10.62 -2.42
N GLY A 91 -8.49 -10.33 -1.53
CA GLY A 91 -7.15 -10.01 -1.96
C GLY A 91 -6.11 -10.17 -0.86
N ALA A 92 -4.86 -10.18 -1.29
CA ALA A 92 -3.70 -10.24 -0.43
C ALA A 92 -2.58 -9.36 -1.01
N ARG A 93 -1.87 -8.66 -0.13
CA ARG A 93 -0.73 -7.82 -0.47
C ARG A 93 0.51 -8.32 0.25
N ALA A 94 1.63 -8.37 -0.44
CA ALA A 94 2.93 -8.66 0.14
C ALA A 94 3.95 -7.62 -0.34
N SER A 95 4.66 -6.99 0.59
CA SER A 95 5.87 -6.23 0.30
C SER A 95 7.07 -7.16 0.17
N ILE A 96 8.05 -6.73 -0.62
CA ILE A 96 9.32 -7.42 -0.81
C ILE A 96 10.39 -6.64 -0.08
N ASP A 97 11.05 -7.29 0.88
CA ASP A 97 12.10 -6.67 1.67
C ASP A 97 13.34 -6.41 0.82
N THR A 98 14.03 -5.31 1.12
CA THR A 98 15.31 -4.97 0.49
C THR A 98 16.47 -5.51 1.34
N PRO A 99 17.57 -5.98 0.72
CA PRO A 99 17.82 -6.05 -0.72
C PRO A 99 17.01 -7.16 -1.42
N ILE A 100 16.48 -6.86 -2.61
CA ILE A 100 15.68 -7.80 -3.39
C ILE A 100 16.61 -8.81 -4.07
N ALA A 101 16.40 -10.10 -3.81
CA ALA A 101 17.13 -11.17 -4.49
C ALA A 101 16.76 -11.22 -5.98
N ASN A 102 17.70 -11.65 -6.84
CA ASN A 102 17.44 -11.74 -8.29
C ASN A 102 16.21 -12.60 -8.61
N THR A 103 16.19 -13.82 -8.07
CA THR A 103 14.99 -14.66 -8.07
C THR A 103 14.22 -14.42 -6.79
N PHE A 104 13.02 -13.87 -6.94
CA PHE A 104 12.09 -13.67 -5.84
C PHE A 104 10.93 -14.68 -5.95
N ILE A 105 10.62 -15.35 -4.84
CA ILE A 105 9.54 -16.34 -4.76
C ILE A 105 8.63 -15.98 -3.59
N LYS A 106 7.33 -15.81 -3.86
CA LYS A 106 6.32 -15.55 -2.82
C LYS A 106 5.12 -16.46 -2.99
N ALA A 107 4.83 -17.22 -1.95
CA ALA A 107 3.55 -17.91 -1.81
C ALA A 107 2.53 -17.00 -1.13
N ILE A 108 1.33 -16.92 -1.72
CA ILE A 108 0.16 -16.27 -1.14
C ILE A 108 -0.90 -17.35 -0.92
N ILE A 109 -1.34 -17.51 0.33
CA ILE A 109 -2.41 -18.43 0.71
C ILE A 109 -3.76 -17.82 0.32
N LEU A 110 -4.61 -18.63 -0.30
CA LEU A 110 -5.99 -18.27 -0.64
C LEU A 110 -6.89 -18.65 0.53
N GLY A 111 -7.01 -17.72 1.48
CA GLY A 111 -7.74 -17.91 2.74
C GLY A 111 -7.06 -17.18 3.89
N SER A 112 -7.20 -17.71 5.11
CA SER A 112 -6.61 -17.11 6.31
C SER A 112 -6.00 -18.18 7.22
N CYS A 113 -4.92 -17.80 7.91
CA CYS A 113 -4.31 -18.62 8.94
C CYS A 113 -4.29 -17.84 10.25
N SER A 114 -4.70 -18.51 11.32
CA SER A 114 -4.59 -17.99 12.69
C SER A 114 -3.16 -18.12 13.22
N THR A 115 -2.82 -17.32 14.23
CA THR A 115 -1.53 -17.41 14.94
C THR A 115 -1.27 -18.80 15.54
N GLY A 116 -2.33 -19.57 15.83
CA GLY A 116 -2.25 -20.96 16.32
C GLY A 116 -2.02 -22.01 15.23
N GLY A 117 -1.74 -21.60 13.98
CA GLY A 117 -1.38 -22.51 12.87
C GLY A 117 -2.56 -23.17 12.16
N LYS A 118 -3.81 -22.91 12.59
CA LYS A 118 -4.99 -23.38 11.85
C LYS A 118 -5.27 -22.46 10.68
N CYS A 119 -5.37 -23.03 9.48
CA CYS A 119 -5.70 -22.32 8.25
C CYS A 119 -7.07 -22.76 7.72
N THR A 120 -7.83 -21.78 7.24
CA THR A 120 -9.07 -21.97 6.49
C THR A 120 -8.81 -21.50 5.06
N PHE A 121 -9.20 -22.33 4.09
CA PHE A 121 -8.96 -22.05 2.67
C PHE A 121 -10.24 -21.65 1.97
N ASP A 122 -10.09 -20.75 1.03
CA ASP A 122 -11.18 -20.29 0.20
C ASP A 122 -11.58 -21.35 -0.84
N THR A 123 -12.86 -21.36 -1.19
CA THR A 123 -13.46 -22.31 -2.13
C THR A 123 -14.19 -21.55 -3.23
N ASP A 124 -14.61 -22.27 -4.28
CA ASP A 124 -15.27 -21.69 -5.47
C ASP A 124 -14.45 -20.53 -6.09
N LEU A 125 -13.18 -20.80 -6.40
CA LEU A 125 -12.28 -19.83 -7.03
C LEU A 125 -12.61 -19.69 -8.51
N LYS A 126 -12.84 -18.47 -8.99
CA LYS A 126 -13.33 -18.20 -10.35
C LYS A 126 -12.36 -17.44 -11.23
N SER A 127 -11.86 -16.29 -10.75
CA SER A 127 -11.02 -15.36 -11.52
C SER A 127 -10.17 -14.49 -10.59
N GLY A 128 -9.17 -13.79 -11.14
CA GLY A 128 -8.34 -12.86 -10.38
C GLY A 128 -7.31 -12.15 -11.25
N THR A 129 -6.55 -11.24 -10.63
CA THR A 129 -5.40 -10.53 -11.21
C THR A 129 -4.22 -10.45 -10.25
#